data_AF-A0A9D6V962-F1
#
_entry.id   AF-A0A9D6V962-F1
#
_cell.length_a   1.000
_cell.length_b   1.000
_cell.length_c   1.000
_cell.angle_alpha   90.00
_cell.angle_beta   90.00
_cell.angle_gamma   90.00
#
_symmetry.space_group_name_H-M   'P 1'
#
loop_
_entity.id
_entity.type
_entity.pdbx_description
1 polymer ?
#
loop_
_entity_poly.entity_id
_entity_poly.type
_entity_poly.pdbx_seq_one_letter_code
_entity_poly.pdbx_strand_id
1 'polypeptide(L)'
;MPNIPRAGKGKEIKGRKQLEAGQTPNQYLETLKTNPIYQNETGMTPEEQIIYAIKHLEQTNRVIDDYSGKGSASYQLGAYFPAINNVPYTHWFRDDRQAYLGWSASGCSGSGGGVRGAVRV
;
A
#
# COMPACT_ATOMS: atom_id res chain seq x y z
N MET A 1 -6.53 -7.74 -2.30
CA MET A 1 -7.30 -6.81 -3.15
C MET A 1 -6.33 -6.22 -4.16
N PRO A 2 -6.65 -6.21 -5.46
CA PRO A 2 -5.68 -5.88 -6.49
C PRO A 2 -5.23 -4.42 -6.43
N ASN A 3 -6.13 -3.43 -6.31
CA ASN A 3 -5.74 -2.01 -6.15
C ASN A 3 -6.12 -1.47 -4.77
N ILE A 4 -5.26 -0.66 -4.18
CA ILE A 4 -5.61 0.15 -3.00
C ILE A 4 -6.63 1.22 -3.43
N PRO A 5 -7.82 1.28 -2.81
CA PRO A 5 -8.84 2.24 -3.18
C PRO A 5 -8.37 3.65 -2.90
N ARG A 6 -8.68 4.59 -3.81
CA ARG A 6 -8.45 6.02 -3.57
C ARG A 6 -9.36 6.53 -2.44
N ALA A 7 -9.03 7.71 -1.91
CA ALA A 7 -9.83 8.40 -0.90
C ALA A 7 -11.32 8.42 -1.28
N GLY A 8 -12.18 8.02 -0.35
CA GLY A 8 -13.62 7.92 -0.51
C GLY A 8 -14.11 6.77 -1.41
N LYS A 9 -13.22 5.86 -1.84
CA LYS A 9 -13.56 4.70 -2.70
C LYS A 9 -13.41 3.36 -1.98
N GLY A 10 -13.04 3.37 -0.71
CA GLY A 10 -12.97 2.15 0.09
C GLY A 10 -14.35 1.55 0.28
N LYS A 11 -14.39 0.22 0.30
CA LYS A 11 -15.61 -0.54 0.56
C LYS A 11 -15.50 -1.24 1.91
N GLU A 12 -16.65 -1.58 2.47
CA GLU A 12 -16.71 -2.52 3.57
C GLU A 12 -16.68 -3.95 3.01
N ILE A 13 -15.73 -4.75 3.47
CA ILE A 13 -15.63 -6.17 3.15
C ILE A 13 -15.75 -6.94 4.44
N LYS A 14 -16.83 -7.71 4.60
CA LYS A 14 -17.07 -8.56 5.79
C LYS A 14 -16.95 -7.79 7.12
N GLY A 15 -17.59 -6.64 7.24
CA GLY A 15 -17.54 -5.82 8.47
C GLY A 15 -16.29 -4.95 8.63
N ARG A 16 -15.35 -5.02 7.67
CA ARG A 16 -14.09 -4.29 7.71
C ARG A 16 -14.01 -3.27 6.59
N LYS A 17 -13.82 -2.00 6.96
CA LYS A 17 -13.52 -0.95 5.97
C LYS A 17 -12.13 -1.18 5.37
N GLN A 18 -12.01 -1.00 4.06
CA GLN A 18 -10.72 -1.01 3.39
C GLN A 18 -9.89 0.23 3.76
N LEU A 19 -8.58 0.03 3.92
CA LEU A 19 -7.64 1.14 4.00
C LEU A 19 -7.60 1.83 2.63
N GLU A 20 -7.92 3.12 2.62
CA GLU A 20 -7.94 3.97 1.43
C GLU A 20 -6.64 4.76 1.33
N ALA A 21 -6.25 5.14 0.12
CA ALA A 21 -5.16 6.07 -0.13
C ALA A 21 -5.50 7.50 0.34
N GLY A 22 -4.47 8.32 0.52
CA GLY A 22 -4.59 9.75 0.84
C GLY A 22 -4.21 10.11 2.27
N GLN A 23 -3.65 9.17 3.05
CA GLN A 23 -3.06 9.45 4.36
C GLN A 23 -1.53 9.36 4.28
N THR A 24 -0.85 9.91 5.27
CA THR A 24 0.61 9.78 5.40
C THR A 24 0.98 8.39 5.91
N PRO A 25 2.21 7.90 5.65
CA PRO A 25 2.70 6.67 6.25
C PRO A 25 2.56 6.63 7.78
N ASN A 26 2.82 7.75 8.47
CA ASN A 26 2.64 7.82 9.93
C ASN A 26 1.19 7.63 10.37
N GLN A 27 0.23 8.19 9.64
CA GLN A 27 -1.19 7.99 9.93
C GLN A 27 -1.60 6.53 9.74
N TYR A 28 -1.06 5.85 8.72
CA TYR A 28 -1.30 4.41 8.57
C TYR A 28 -0.62 3.59 9.65
N LEU A 29 0.64 3.87 10.02
CA LEU A 29 1.32 3.20 11.13
C LEU A 29 0.52 3.32 12.42
N GLU A 30 0.03 4.52 12.73
CA GLU A 30 -0.80 4.75 13.91
C GLU A 30 -2.14 4.01 13.82
N THR A 31 -2.76 4.00 12.63
CA THR A 31 -4.01 3.26 12.40
C THR A 31 -3.83 1.77 12.61
N LEU A 32 -2.75 1.17 12.09
CA LEU A 32 -2.46 -0.26 12.27
C LEU A 32 -2.17 -0.61 13.74
N LYS A 33 -1.55 0.33 14.48
CA LYS A 33 -1.21 0.14 15.89
C LYS A 33 -2.41 0.31 16.84
N THR A 34 -3.30 1.26 16.56
CA THR A 34 -4.33 1.69 17.53
C THR A 34 -5.73 1.18 17.22
N ASN A 35 -6.03 0.87 15.96
CA ASN A 35 -7.36 0.42 15.59
C ASN A 35 -7.48 -1.11 15.77
N PRO A 36 -8.37 -1.60 16.65
CA PRO A 36 -8.53 -3.04 16.92
C PRO A 36 -8.87 -3.86 15.68
N ILE A 37 -9.50 -3.25 14.66
CA ILE A 37 -9.84 -3.91 13.39
C ILE A 37 -8.58 -4.36 12.62
N TYR A 38 -7.45 -3.66 12.81
CA TYR A 38 -6.20 -3.91 12.10
C TYR A 38 -5.06 -4.36 13.01
N GLN A 39 -5.33 -4.70 14.28
CA GLN A 39 -4.30 -4.97 15.30
C GLN A 39 -3.30 -6.09 14.96
N ASN A 40 -3.66 -6.98 14.03
CA ASN A 40 -2.82 -8.08 13.56
C ASN A 40 -2.10 -7.76 12.25
N GLU A 41 -2.12 -6.49 11.82
CA GLU A 41 -1.52 -6.05 10.56
C GLU A 41 -0.36 -5.10 10.78
N THR A 42 0.68 -5.27 9.95
CA THR A 42 1.90 -4.46 10.01
C THR A 42 2.23 -3.77 8.69
N GLY A 43 1.47 -4.10 7.64
CA GLY A 43 1.72 -3.68 6.27
C GLY A 43 2.70 -4.59 5.52
N MET A 44 2.66 -4.55 4.19
CA MET A 44 3.54 -5.37 3.35
C MET A 44 5.01 -4.91 3.40
N THR A 45 5.93 -5.86 3.24
CA THR A 45 7.32 -5.60 2.83
C THR A 45 7.43 -5.46 1.30
N PRO A 46 8.53 -4.90 0.77
CA PRO A 46 8.79 -4.88 -0.66
C PRO A 46 8.71 -6.27 -1.33
N GLU A 47 9.23 -7.31 -0.69
CA GLU A 47 9.21 -8.69 -1.19
C GLU A 47 7.79 -9.25 -1.26
N GLU A 48 6.99 -9.07 -0.20
CA GLU A 48 5.58 -9.49 -0.15
C GLU A 48 4.78 -8.81 -1.28
N GLN A 49 5.03 -7.52 -1.51
CA GLN A 49 4.40 -6.75 -2.56
C GLN A 49 4.81 -7.21 -3.97
N ILE A 50 6.09 -7.49 -4.21
CA ILE A 50 6.56 -7.99 -5.52
C ILE A 50 5.95 -9.36 -5.82
N ILE A 51 5.96 -10.28 -4.85
CA ILE A 51 5.34 -11.60 -4.99
C ILE A 51 3.84 -11.46 -5.26
N TYR A 52 3.15 -10.56 -4.54
CA TYR A 52 1.73 -10.29 -4.77
C TYR A 52 1.46 -9.76 -6.18
N ALA A 53 2.28 -8.80 -6.65
CA ALA A 53 2.15 -8.20 -7.97
C ALA A 53 2.34 -9.24 -9.09
N ILE A 54 3.41 -10.05 -9.01
CA ILE A 54 3.72 -11.09 -10.02
C ILE A 54 2.58 -12.12 -10.05
N LYS A 55 2.18 -12.65 -8.89
CA LYS A 55 1.09 -13.64 -8.82
C LYS A 55 -0.22 -13.09 -9.39
N HIS A 56 -0.55 -11.82 -9.10
CA HIS A 56 -1.76 -11.21 -9.65
C HIS A 56 -1.69 -11.06 -11.16
N LEU A 57 -0.53 -10.63 -11.68
CA LEU A 57 -0.30 -10.49 -13.10
C LEU A 57 -0.43 -11.82 -13.82
N GLU A 58 0.21 -12.88 -13.32
CA GLU A 58 0.13 -14.23 -13.91
C GLU A 58 -1.31 -14.77 -13.93
N GLN A 59 -2.05 -14.56 -12.85
CA GLN A 59 -3.41 -15.11 -12.71
C GLN A 59 -4.47 -14.35 -13.52
N THR A 60 -4.27 -13.06 -13.75
CA THR A 60 -5.34 -12.20 -14.27
C THR A 60 -4.96 -11.41 -15.53
N ASN A 61 -3.69 -11.46 -15.93
CA ASN A 61 -3.10 -10.65 -16.97
C ASN A 61 -3.33 -9.14 -16.76
N ARG A 62 -3.33 -8.70 -15.50
CA ARG A 62 -3.53 -7.30 -15.10
C ARG A 62 -2.50 -6.87 -14.07
N VAL A 63 -2.02 -5.63 -14.21
CA VAL A 63 -1.13 -4.98 -13.24
C VAL A 63 -1.92 -4.41 -12.05
N ILE A 64 -1.22 -4.20 -10.94
CA ILE A 64 -1.75 -3.54 -9.74
C ILE A 64 -1.06 -2.20 -9.50
N ASP A 65 -1.67 -1.36 -8.67
CA ASP A 65 -1.11 -0.07 -8.23
C ASP A 65 -0.73 0.87 -9.37
N ASP A 66 -1.51 0.82 -10.44
CA ASP A 66 -1.39 1.71 -11.58
C ASP A 66 -1.78 3.14 -11.20
N TYR A 67 -0.80 3.87 -10.69
CA TYR A 67 -0.94 5.21 -10.12
C TYR A 67 -1.49 6.20 -11.16
N SER A 68 -0.95 6.17 -12.38
CA SER A 68 -1.43 6.99 -13.50
C SER A 68 -2.81 6.55 -14.02
N GLY A 69 -3.26 5.36 -13.66
CA GLY A 69 -4.59 4.84 -13.94
C GLY A 69 -5.58 5.06 -12.81
N LYS A 70 -6.18 3.97 -12.33
CA LYS A 70 -7.17 3.95 -11.24
C LYS A 70 -6.60 3.36 -9.93
N GLY A 71 -5.31 3.06 -9.90
CA GLY A 71 -4.60 2.58 -8.73
C GLY A 71 -4.10 3.71 -7.84
N SER A 72 -3.40 3.31 -6.79
CA SER A 72 -2.73 4.16 -5.81
C SER A 72 -1.34 3.57 -5.56
N ALA A 73 -0.38 4.39 -5.15
CA ALA A 73 0.91 3.87 -4.69
C ALA A 73 0.72 3.10 -3.37
N SER A 74 1.47 2.03 -3.19
CA SER A 74 1.45 1.20 -1.98
C SER A 74 2.67 1.50 -1.12
N TYR A 75 2.46 2.09 0.06
CA TYR A 75 3.46 2.15 1.12
C TYR A 75 3.76 0.75 1.65
N GLN A 76 5.04 0.45 1.82
CA GLN A 76 5.54 -0.83 2.33
C GLN A 76 5.88 -0.68 3.82
N LEU A 77 4.86 -0.50 4.67
CA LEU A 77 5.06 -0.20 6.10
C LEU A 77 5.78 -1.31 6.87
N GLY A 78 5.77 -2.55 6.36
CA GLY A 78 6.57 -3.64 6.91
C GLY A 78 8.09 -3.41 6.80
N ALA A 79 8.51 -2.45 5.98
CA ALA A 79 9.89 -1.98 5.84
C ALA A 79 10.03 -0.49 6.22
N TYR A 80 9.29 -0.02 7.22
CA TYR A 80 9.50 1.32 7.77
C TYR A 80 10.91 1.44 8.38
N PHE A 81 11.63 2.53 8.04
CA PHE A 81 12.97 2.82 8.55
C PHE A 81 12.92 4.02 9.51
N PRO A 82 12.86 3.78 10.84
CA PRO A 82 12.72 4.86 11.82
C PRO A 82 13.90 5.84 11.83
N ALA A 83 15.12 5.36 11.57
CA ALA A 83 16.34 6.16 11.62
C ALA A 83 16.35 7.35 10.64
N ILE A 84 15.65 7.20 9.51
CA ILE A 84 15.53 8.24 8.46
C ILE A 84 14.09 8.67 8.24
N ASN A 85 13.15 8.18 9.06
CA ASN A 85 11.73 8.49 9.00
C ASN A 85 11.11 8.29 7.60
N ASN A 86 11.55 7.24 6.89
CA ASN A 86 11.10 6.94 5.53
C ASN A 86 10.44 5.57 5.43
N VAL A 87 9.56 5.43 4.45
CA VAL A 87 8.98 4.16 4.03
C VAL A 87 9.19 3.97 2.53
N PRO A 88 9.50 2.75 2.07
CA PRO A 88 9.43 2.44 0.66
C PRO A 88 7.99 2.53 0.16
N TYR A 89 7.81 2.87 -1.11
CA TYR A 89 6.53 2.72 -1.78
C TYR A 89 6.71 2.17 -3.18
N THR A 90 5.66 1.51 -3.67
CA THR A 90 5.64 0.94 -5.01
C THR A 90 4.41 1.37 -5.78
N HIS A 91 4.53 1.45 -7.10
CA HIS A 91 3.39 1.61 -8.00
C HIS A 91 3.77 1.09 -9.39
N TRP A 92 2.77 0.82 -10.22
CA TRP A 92 3.00 0.54 -11.64
C TRP A 92 3.23 1.85 -12.39
N PHE A 93 4.41 1.99 -12.98
CA PHE A 93 4.81 3.14 -13.79
C PHE A 93 4.62 2.81 -15.27
N ARG A 94 3.62 3.44 -15.89
CA ARG A 94 3.17 3.09 -17.25
C ARG A 94 4.18 3.44 -18.33
N ASP A 95 4.93 4.53 -18.17
CA ASP A 95 5.81 5.05 -19.21
C ASP A 95 6.94 4.05 -19.49
N ASP A 96 7.53 3.50 -18.44
CA ASP A 96 8.57 2.46 -18.53
C ASP A 96 8.02 1.03 -18.45
N ARG A 97 6.71 0.87 -18.23
CA ARG A 97 6.02 -0.43 -18.09
C ARG A 97 6.67 -1.33 -17.03
N GLN A 98 6.91 -0.76 -15.85
CA GLN A 98 7.59 -1.45 -14.75
C GLN A 98 6.97 -1.13 -13.39
N ALA A 99 7.24 -1.99 -12.42
CA ALA A 99 7.00 -1.66 -11.02
C ALA A 99 8.10 -0.69 -10.55
N TYR A 100 7.70 0.54 -10.21
CA TYR A 100 8.60 1.52 -9.62
C TYR A 100 8.70 1.28 -8.11
N LEU A 101 9.91 1.38 -7.56
CA LEU A 101 10.19 1.36 -6.13
C LEU A 101 10.92 2.67 -5.76
N GLY A 102 10.34 3.41 -4.82
CA GLY A 102 10.91 4.67 -4.33
C GLY A 102 10.74 4.81 -2.83
N TRP A 103 11.04 6.01 -2.32
CA TRP A 103 11.01 6.33 -0.90
C TRP A 103 10.13 7.55 -0.63
N SER A 104 9.31 7.48 0.41
CA SER A 104 8.53 8.60 0.90
C SER A 104 8.93 8.90 2.34
N ALA A 105 9.17 10.18 2.63
CA ALA A 105 9.18 10.64 4.01
C ALA A 105 7.82 10.35 4.66
N SER A 106 7.82 9.86 5.89
CA SER A 106 6.62 9.34 6.55
C SER A 106 5.60 10.43 6.93
N GLY A 107 6.05 11.68 7.01
CA GLY A 107 5.23 12.86 7.30
C GLY A 107 4.73 13.61 6.06
N CYS A 108 5.22 13.28 4.86
CA CYS A 108 4.77 13.94 3.62
C CYS A 108 3.47 13.32 3.11
N SER A 109 2.48 14.16 2.80
CA SER A 109 1.21 13.74 2.21
C SER A 109 1.38 13.45 0.72
N GLY A 110 1.61 12.18 0.37
CA GLY A 110 1.41 11.71 -1.00
C GLY A 110 -0.09 11.55 -1.25
N SER A 111 -0.71 12.47 -2.00
CA SER A 111 -2.17 12.48 -2.26
C SER A 111 -2.73 11.21 -2.92
N GLY A 112 -1.86 10.30 -3.40
CA GLY A 112 -2.26 9.01 -3.95
C GLY A 112 -1.50 7.80 -3.38
N GLY A 113 -0.95 7.89 -2.17
CA GLY A 113 -0.35 6.74 -1.46
C GLY A 113 -1.34 6.10 -0.49
N GLY A 114 -1.33 4.77 -0.38
CA GLY A 114 -2.09 4.00 0.60
C GLY A 114 -1.34 2.76 1.07
N VAL A 115 -1.98 1.85 1.80
CA VAL A 115 -1.32 0.66 2.35
C VAL A 115 -2.14 -0.61 2.13
N ARG A 116 -1.44 -1.73 1.88
CA ARG A 116 -1.98 -3.08 2.05
C ARG A 116 -1.56 -3.63 3.40
N GLY A 117 -2.53 -4.09 4.18
CA GLY A 117 -2.29 -4.88 5.37
C GLY A 117 -1.64 -6.22 5.04
N ALA A 118 -0.70 -6.63 5.88
CA ALA A 118 -0.11 -7.97 5.88
C ALA A 118 -0.21 -8.52 7.31
N VAL A 119 -0.64 -9.79 7.40
CA VAL A 119 -0.76 -10.52 8.66
C VAL A 119 0.38 -11.53 8.69
N ARG A 120 1.13 -11.55 9.80
CA ARG A 120 2.16 -12.56 10.07
C ARG A 120 1.62 -13.50 11.15
N VAL A 121 1.77 -14.80 10.93
CA VAL A 121 1.38 -15.87 11.87
C VAL A 121 2.61 -16.33 12.62
#